data_AF-A0A369USY4-F1
#
_entry.id   AF-A0A369USY4-F1
#
_cell.length_a   1.000
_cell.length_b   1.000
_cell.length_c   1.000
_cell.angle_alpha   90.00
_cell.angle_beta   90.00
_cell.angle_gamma   90.00
#
_symmetry.space_group_name_H-M   'P 1'
#
loop_
_entity.id
_entity.type
_entity.pdbx_description
1 polymer ?
#
loop_
_entity_poly.entity_id
_entity_poly.type
_entity_poly.pdbx_seq_one_letter_code
_entity_poly.pdbx_strand_id
1 'polypeptide(L)' 'MEFVGRVLRVARALAAALWQSLMAVGAVQLAGESARADARLLQAPAPGHPERLRPDVPLTALERAVLEDIGRLD' A
#
# COMPACT_ATOMS: atom_id res chain seq x y z
N MET A 1 -21.66 -33.20 -22.04
CA MET A 1 -20.91 -31.92 -21.97
C MET A 1 -21.39 -30.97 -20.87
N GLU A 2 -22.64 -31.05 -20.40
CA GLU A 2 -23.15 -30.12 -19.37
C GLU A 2 -22.52 -30.28 -17.97
N PHE A 3 -22.13 -31.50 -17.61
CA PHE A 3 -21.54 -31.79 -16.30
C PHE A 3 -20.18 -31.10 -16.12
N VAL A 4 -19.32 -31.15 -17.15
CA VAL A 4 -18.01 -30.48 -17.17
C VAL A 4 -18.19 -28.96 -17.05
N GLY A 5 -19.12 -28.37 -17.80
CA GLY A 5 -19.41 -26.94 -17.71
C GLY A 5 -19.99 -26.50 -16.37
N ARG A 6 -20.66 -27.38 -15.63
CA ARG A 6 -21.15 -27.10 -14.27
C ARG A 6 -20.01 -27.18 -13.25
N VAL A 7 -19.15 -28.18 -13.35
CA VAL A 7 -17.95 -28.33 -12.50
C VAL A 7 -17.01 -27.14 -12.66
N LEU A 8 -16.72 -26.71 -13.88
CA LEU A 8 -15.86 -25.54 -14.14
C LEU A 8 -16.44 -24.25 -13.55
N ARG A 9 -17.77 -24.07 -13.61
CA ARG A 9 -18.44 -22.92 -13.00
C ARG A 9 -18.32 -22.93 -11.49
N VAL A 10 -18.53 -24.08 -10.85
CA VAL A 10 -18.37 -24.24 -9.40
C VAL A 10 -16.92 -24.00 -8.98
N ALA A 11 -15.96 -24.59 -9.69
CA ALA A 11 -14.54 -24.38 -9.41
C ALA A 11 -14.15 -22.90 -9.52
N ARG A 12 -14.65 -22.19 -10.54
CA ARG A 12 -14.40 -20.76 -10.71
C ARG A 12 -15.06 -19.92 -9.61
N ALA A 13 -16.26 -20.30 -9.16
CA ALA A 13 -16.93 -19.64 -8.04
C ALA A 13 -16.16 -19.84 -6.72
N LEU A 14 -15.65 -21.06 -6.47
CA LEU A 14 -14.83 -21.36 -5.31
C LEU A 14 -13.50 -20.61 -5.34
N ALA A 15 -12.82 -20.56 -6.48
CA ALA A 15 -11.60 -19.79 -6.66
C ALA A 15 -11.82 -18.29 -6.40
N ALA A 16 -12.94 -17.74 -6.91
CA ALA A 16 -13.31 -16.37 -6.64
C ALA A 16 -13.59 -16.13 -5.15
N ALA A 17 -14.32 -17.03 -4.48
CA ALA A 17 -14.59 -16.92 -3.05
C ALA A 17 -13.29 -16.96 -2.22
N LEU A 18 -12.39 -17.90 -2.51
CA LEU A 18 -11.08 -18.00 -1.86
C LEU A 18 -10.24 -16.73 -2.08
N TRP A 19 -10.22 -16.20 -3.30
CA TRP A 19 -9.54 -14.95 -3.60
C TRP A 19 -10.08 -13.78 -2.77
N GLN A 20 -11.41 -13.62 -2.72
CA GLN A 20 -12.05 -12.57 -1.91
C GLN A 20 -11.73 -12.72 -0.42
N SER A 21 -11.73 -13.95 0.11
CA SER A 21 -11.35 -14.22 1.50
C SER A 21 -9.89 -13.87 1.78
N LEU A 22 -8.96 -14.23 0.88
CA LEU A 22 -7.54 -13.88 1.01
C LEU A 22 -7.33 -12.36 0.96
N MET A 23 -8.02 -11.66 0.05
CA MET A 23 -7.98 -10.21 -0.03
C MET A 23 -8.52 -9.54 1.23
N ALA A 24 -9.64 -10.04 1.78
CA ALA A 24 -10.20 -9.52 3.02
C ALA A 24 -9.23 -9.68 4.20
N VAL A 25 -8.60 -10.86 4.34
CA VAL A 25 -7.59 -11.10 5.39
C VAL A 25 -6.38 -10.19 5.18
N GLY A 26 -5.88 -10.09 3.95
CA GLY A 26 -4.77 -9.20 3.62
C GLY A 26 -5.06 -7.74 3.92
N ALA A 27 -6.26 -7.26 3.61
CA ALA A 27 -6.70 -5.90 3.91
C ALA A 27 -6.77 -5.62 5.41
N VAL A 28 -7.30 -6.55 6.20
CA VAL A 28 -7.35 -6.42 7.67
C VAL A 28 -5.94 -6.42 8.28
N GLN A 29 -5.06 -7.32 7.82
CA GLN A 29 -3.68 -7.38 8.30
C GLN A 29 -2.92 -6.10 7.95
N LEU A 30 -3.04 -5.64 6.70
CA LEU A 30 -2.40 -4.41 6.24
C LEU A 30 -2.92 -3.20 7.02
N ALA A 31 -4.22 -3.06 7.20
CA ALA A 31 -4.80 -1.96 7.99
C ALA A 31 -4.28 -1.98 9.44
N GLY A 32 -4.17 -3.17 10.05
CA GLY A 32 -3.59 -3.33 11.38
C GLY A 32 -2.12 -2.92 11.45
N GLU A 33 -1.30 -3.33 10.48
CA GLU A 33 0.11 -2.94 10.40
C GLU A 33 0.27 -1.44 10.09
N SER A 34 -0.52 -0.88 9.19
CA SER A 34 -0.53 0.56 8.90
C SER A 34 -0.90 1.37 10.13
N ALA A 35 -1.93 0.97 10.90
CA ALA A 35 -2.28 1.64 12.15
C ALA A 35 -1.16 1.55 13.20
N ARG A 36 -0.42 0.42 13.27
CA ARG A 36 0.75 0.27 14.15
C ARG A 36 1.94 1.09 13.67
N ALA A 37 2.15 1.21 12.37
CA ALA A 37 3.20 2.02 11.76
C ALA A 37 2.91 3.51 11.94
N ASP A 38 1.66 3.94 11.79
CA ASP A 38 1.24 5.33 12.03
C ASP A 38 1.40 5.71 13.52
N ALA A 39 1.05 4.79 14.43
CA ALA A 39 1.35 4.95 15.85
C ALA A 39 2.86 5.03 16.16
N ARG A 40 3.71 4.46 15.29
CA ARG A 40 5.16 4.64 15.29
C ARG A 40 5.53 5.71 14.28
N LEU A 41 5.12 6.96 14.53
CA LEU A 41 5.60 8.14 13.81
C LEU A 41 7.06 7.92 13.42
N LEU A 42 7.29 7.64 12.13
CA LEU A 42 8.62 7.42 11.58
C LEU A 42 9.36 8.72 11.86
N GLN A 43 10.14 8.75 12.93
CA GLN A 43 10.91 9.93 13.26
C GLN A 43 11.78 10.23 12.05
N ALA A 44 11.92 11.52 11.75
CA ALA A 44 12.74 11.97 10.64
C ALA A 44 14.08 11.23 10.64
N PRO A 45 14.64 10.91 9.45
CA PRO A 45 15.90 10.19 9.36
C PRO A 45 16.96 10.81 10.29
N ALA A 46 17.77 9.96 10.90
CA ALA A 46 18.78 10.41 11.86
C ALA A 46 19.65 11.54 11.27
N PRO A 47 20.17 12.47 12.09
CA PRO A 47 21.06 13.51 11.59
C PRO A 47 22.23 12.90 10.80
N GLY A 48 22.44 13.35 9.56
CA GLY A 48 23.48 12.84 8.66
C GLY A 48 23.04 11.73 7.70
N HIS A 49 21.79 11.27 7.75
CA HIS A 49 21.28 10.30 6.78
C HIS A 49 21.08 10.94 5.39
N PRO A 50 21.52 10.31 4.27
CA PRO A 50 21.39 10.87 2.92
C PRO A 50 19.95 11.21 2.49
N GLU A 51 18.94 10.47 2.94
CA GLU A 51 17.53 10.80 2.64
C GLU A 51 16.97 11.97 3.47
N ARG A 52 17.73 12.51 4.43
CA ARG A 52 17.27 13.65 5.21
C ARG A 52 17.35 14.91 4.36
N LEU A 53 16.21 15.55 4.13
CA LEU A 53 16.16 16.86 3.48
C LEU A 53 17.03 17.86 4.26
N ARG A 54 18.00 18.43 3.55
CA ARG A 54 18.90 19.46 4.06
C ARG A 54 18.18 20.81 3.99
N PRO A 55 17.93 21.50 5.12
CA PRO A 55 17.19 22.76 5.12
C PRO A 55 17.99 23.91 4.47
N ASP A 56 19.31 23.74 4.35
CA ASP A 56 20.23 24.69 3.76
C ASP A 56 20.39 24.54 2.23
N VAL A 57 19.84 23.46 1.65
CA VAL A 57 19.90 23.20 0.20
C VAL A 57 18.50 23.39 -0.37
N PRO A 58 18.31 24.28 -1.37
CA PRO A 58 17.01 24.46 -1.98
C PRO A 58 16.61 23.20 -2.76
N LEU A 59 15.34 22.81 -2.63
CA LEU A 59 14.78 21.71 -3.41
C LEU A 59 14.89 21.98 -4.91
N THR A 60 15.23 20.95 -5.67
CA THR A 60 15.17 20.97 -7.13
C THR A 60 13.73 21.13 -7.62
N ALA A 61 13.55 21.48 -8.90
CA ALA A 61 12.22 21.61 -9.48
C ALA A 61 11.41 20.29 -9.41
N LEU A 62 12.07 19.15 -9.56
CA LEU A 62 11.45 17.83 -9.44
C LEU A 62 10.99 17.54 -8.02
N GLU A 63 11.85 17.76 -7.03
CA GLU A 63 11.51 17.52 -5.62
C GLU A 63 10.36 18.42 -5.15
N ARG A 64 10.31 19.67 -5.62
CA ARG A 64 9.15 20.55 -5.36
C ARG A 64 7.87 20.01 -5.98
N ALA A 65 7.92 19.57 -7.24
CA ALA A 65 6.75 19.00 -7.91
C ALA A 65 6.24 17.74 -7.20
N VAL A 66 7.15 16.87 -6.74
CA VAL A 66 6.79 15.68 -5.95
C VAL A 66 6.20 16.06 -4.59
N LEU A 67 6.77 17.06 -3.90
CA LEU A 67 6.24 17.54 -2.63
C LEU A 67 4.82 18.11 -2.77
N GLU A 68 4.56 18.87 -3.84
CA GLU A 68 3.23 19.38 -4.18
C GLU A 68 2.22 18.27 -4.49
N ASP A 69 2.66 17.19 -5.14
CA ASP A 69 1.83 16.03 -5.45
C ASP A 69 1.48 15.23 -4.19
N ILE A 70 2.45 15.00 -3.30
CA ILE A 70 2.22 14.31 -2.03
C ILE A 70 1.27 15.11 -1.13
N GLY A 71 1.47 16.43 -1.00
CA GLY A 71 0.60 17.28 -0.19
C GLY A 71 -0.83 17.45 -0.74
N ARG A 72 -1.13 16.92 -1.94
CA ARG A 72 -2.48 16.81 -2.50
C ARG A 72 -3.16 15.48 -2.21
N LEU A 73 -2.42 14.48 -1.71
CA LEU A 73 -2.93 13.16 -1.38
C LEU A 73 -3.39 13.05 0.10
N ASP A 74 -3.27 14.13 0.86
CA ASP A 74 -3.84 14.33 2.21
C ASP A 74 -5.22 15.02 2.13
#